data_AF-A0A410E089-F1
#
_entry.id   AF-A0A410E089-F1
#
_cell.length_a   1.000
_cell.length_b   1.000
_cell.length_c   1.000
_cell.angle_alpha   90.00
_cell.angle_beta   90.00
_cell.angle_gamma   90.00
#
_symmetry.space_group_name_H-M   'P 1'
#
loop_
_entity.id
_entity.type
_entity.pdbx_description
1 polymer ?
#
loop_
_entity_poly.entity_id
_entity_poly.type
_entity_poly.pdbx_seq_one_letter_code
_entity_poly.pdbx_strand_id
1 'polypeptide(L)'
;MTKHINLHKDYTLNRGSYQLKLPFNIDYMVSDNDSVRLLSQFVEEMDLTDLYSTYSRLRENQATPRQMLKIVLYSYMNHIYSSRDMEKYCRRDINFMYLLENSPIPHHSTFARFRSLHFAPCAERILAEMTECLHAAGEISGDAIFIDGTKIEACANKYTFVCKKAVTKNLEKLLVKFANLVANCEELYGIKLIYNDKVKMKHIKKLRKKLYALKYERNIEFVHGSGKRKMPLQRSIETLEEYLNKLKEYTQKLYICGNRNSYSKTDNDSTFMRMKEDAMGNGQLKAGYNVQHGVDSEYIVWLTVCDQPTDTPTLIPFIKSMEESLSFKYLKIVADAGYESEENYLFIEKNGQLSFIKPSNYEISKTRKYQRDISRIENMDYDEIGDYYICKNNKKLMFSKTIKRKSKTGYISEKTIYTCEDCSSCSYKSKCIKGNNSKTPLEERTKNLETSKLFNKLRKKDLERVVSEEGCQLRMNRSIQAEGSFAEIKQDMGFRRFLSKGKQNVWAESILLAMAHNVNKLHNKIQSERTGNHLFSLKKGA
;
A
#
# COMPACT_ATOMS: atom_id res chain seq x y z
N MET A 1 4.51 -21.03 -63.24
CA MET A 1 3.35 -21.21 -62.33
C MET A 1 3.38 -20.11 -61.29
N THR A 2 2.45 -19.17 -61.37
CA THR A 2 2.23 -18.12 -60.37
C THR A 2 1.83 -18.80 -59.05
N LYS A 3 2.67 -18.69 -58.02
CA LYS A 3 2.34 -19.17 -56.66
C LYS A 3 1.22 -18.28 -56.12
N HIS A 4 -0.03 -18.72 -56.23
CA HIS A 4 -1.14 -18.09 -55.53
C HIS A 4 -1.11 -18.55 -54.08
N ILE A 5 -0.84 -17.62 -53.16
CA ILE A 5 -1.12 -17.84 -51.73
C ILE A 5 -2.65 -17.90 -51.61
N ASN A 6 -3.18 -19.07 -51.27
CA ASN A 6 -4.61 -19.27 -51.12
C ASN A 6 -5.08 -18.50 -49.87
N LEU A 7 -5.80 -17.38 -50.06
CA LEU A 7 -6.32 -16.51 -48.99
C LEU A 7 -7.63 -17.06 -48.37
N HIS A 8 -7.78 -18.38 -48.32
CA HIS A 8 -8.94 -19.04 -47.75
C HIS A 8 -8.85 -19.08 -46.21
N LYS A 9 -10.00 -19.00 -45.51
CA LYS A 9 -10.05 -19.05 -44.03
C LYS A 9 -9.74 -20.45 -43.48
N ASP A 10 -10.01 -21.48 -44.26
CA ASP A 10 -9.61 -22.85 -43.93
C ASP A 10 -8.14 -23.06 -44.30
N TYR A 11 -7.28 -22.88 -43.30
CA TYR A 11 -5.83 -23.06 -43.41
C TYR A 11 -5.40 -24.54 -43.40
N THR A 12 -6.33 -25.50 -43.46
CA THR A 12 -6.01 -26.94 -43.53
C THR A 12 -5.85 -27.44 -44.97
N LEU A 13 -6.39 -26.72 -45.94
CA LEU A 13 -6.45 -27.12 -47.36
C LEU A 13 -5.08 -27.27 -48.05
N ASN A 14 -4.02 -26.66 -47.51
CA ASN A 14 -2.65 -26.75 -48.04
C ASN A 14 -1.71 -27.58 -47.14
N ARG A 15 -2.23 -28.43 -46.24
CA ARG A 15 -1.41 -29.23 -45.32
C ARG A 15 -1.14 -30.62 -45.90
N GLY A 16 0.11 -31.08 -45.84
CA GLY A 16 0.43 -32.51 -45.96
C GLY A 16 -0.09 -33.32 -44.77
N SER A 17 -0.04 -34.64 -44.84
CA SER A 17 -0.44 -35.54 -43.74
C SER A 17 0.57 -35.45 -42.59
N TYR A 18 0.27 -34.67 -41.53
CA TYR A 18 1.22 -34.38 -40.43
C TYR A 18 0.99 -35.19 -39.13
N GLN A 19 -0.16 -35.84 -38.93
CA GLN A 19 -0.45 -36.54 -37.68
C GLN A 19 -0.27 -38.06 -37.81
N LEU A 20 0.90 -38.56 -37.41
CA LEU A 20 1.26 -39.99 -37.43
C LEU A 20 1.00 -40.72 -36.10
N LYS A 21 0.65 -39.99 -35.04
CA LYS A 21 0.39 -40.54 -33.69
C LYS A 21 -0.82 -39.87 -33.04
N LEU A 22 -1.62 -40.65 -32.32
CA LEU A 22 -2.67 -40.17 -31.42
C LEU A 22 -2.12 -40.12 -29.98
N PRO A 23 -1.88 -38.93 -29.40
CA PRO A 23 -1.61 -38.83 -27.97
C PRO A 23 -2.93 -39.08 -27.22
N PHE A 24 -3.12 -40.28 -26.68
CA PHE A 24 -4.32 -40.64 -25.92
C PHE A 24 -4.37 -40.02 -24.52
N ASN A 25 -3.21 -39.65 -23.96
CA ASN A 25 -3.12 -39.02 -22.64
C ASN A 25 -2.08 -37.89 -22.66
N ILE A 26 -2.55 -36.69 -22.28
CA ILE A 26 -1.74 -35.46 -22.18
C ILE A 26 -0.71 -35.58 -21.04
N ASP A 27 -0.99 -36.42 -20.03
CA ASP A 27 -0.10 -36.65 -18.88
C ASP A 27 1.32 -37.06 -19.29
N TYR A 28 1.47 -37.93 -20.29
CA TYR A 28 2.78 -38.35 -20.80
C TYR A 28 3.56 -37.25 -21.54
N MET A 29 2.91 -36.14 -21.88
CA MET A 29 3.55 -35.00 -22.53
C MET A 29 4.14 -34.01 -21.51
N VAL A 30 3.76 -34.12 -20.23
CA VAL A 30 4.23 -33.26 -19.13
C VAL A 30 5.31 -34.01 -18.35
N SER A 31 6.51 -33.44 -18.29
CA SER A 31 7.65 -34.01 -17.55
C SER A 31 7.31 -34.24 -16.06
N ASP A 32 7.84 -35.31 -15.48
CA ASP A 32 7.60 -35.67 -14.07
C ASP A 32 8.08 -34.58 -13.09
N ASN A 33 9.14 -33.86 -13.47
CA ASN A 33 9.72 -32.78 -12.67
C ASN A 33 9.18 -31.38 -13.05
N ASP A 34 8.12 -31.28 -13.85
CA ASP A 34 7.58 -29.97 -14.24
C ASP A 34 6.92 -29.23 -13.07
N SER A 35 7.12 -27.91 -13.01
CA SER A 35 6.49 -27.00 -12.05
C SER A 35 4.97 -27.15 -11.93
N VAL A 36 4.26 -27.53 -13.00
CA VAL A 36 2.80 -27.74 -12.98
C VAL A 36 2.40 -28.92 -12.10
N ARG A 37 3.24 -29.98 -12.04
CA ARG A 37 3.00 -31.14 -11.19
C ARG A 37 3.23 -30.79 -9.73
N LEU A 38 4.31 -30.05 -9.42
CA LEU A 38 4.57 -29.54 -8.08
C LEU A 38 3.43 -28.65 -7.59
N LEU A 39 2.96 -27.72 -8.42
CA LEU A 39 1.79 -26.89 -8.08
C LEU A 39 0.57 -27.76 -7.79
N SER A 40 0.29 -28.74 -8.65
CA SER A 40 -0.88 -29.62 -8.49
C SER A 40 -0.81 -30.37 -7.16
N GLN A 41 0.34 -30.99 -6.86
CA GLN A 41 0.57 -31.70 -5.60
C GLN A 41 0.41 -30.77 -4.39
N PHE A 42 1.08 -29.62 -4.40
CA PHE A 42 1.02 -28.66 -3.31
C PHE A 42 -0.42 -28.21 -3.02
N VAL A 43 -1.18 -27.89 -4.07
CA VAL A 43 -2.57 -27.46 -3.92
C VAL A 43 -3.50 -28.62 -3.52
N GLU A 44 -3.17 -29.89 -3.79
CA GLU A 44 -3.92 -31.04 -3.28
C GLU A 44 -3.81 -31.19 -1.76
N GLU A 45 -2.62 -30.92 -1.21
CA GLU A 45 -2.34 -31.06 0.23
C GLU A 45 -2.94 -29.93 1.08
N MET A 46 -3.24 -28.77 0.51
CA MET A 46 -3.83 -27.63 1.23
C MET A 46 -5.29 -27.87 1.65
N ASP A 47 -5.67 -27.39 2.84
CA ASP A 47 -7.07 -27.22 3.23
C ASP A 47 -7.74 -26.07 2.47
N LEU A 48 -8.70 -26.42 1.62
CA LEU A 48 -9.48 -25.47 0.81
C LEU A 48 -10.92 -25.31 1.31
N THR A 49 -11.26 -25.79 2.50
CA THR A 49 -12.63 -25.79 3.04
C THR A 49 -13.31 -24.43 2.92
N ASP A 50 -12.59 -23.35 3.27
CA ASP A 50 -13.13 -21.99 3.16
C ASP A 50 -13.38 -21.55 1.72
N LEU A 51 -12.52 -21.93 0.78
CA LEU A 51 -12.73 -21.65 -0.64
C LEU A 51 -14.00 -22.35 -1.13
N TYR A 52 -14.18 -23.62 -0.77
CA TYR A 52 -15.37 -24.39 -1.12
C TYR A 52 -16.64 -23.80 -0.49
N SER A 53 -16.56 -23.28 0.74
CA SER A 53 -17.69 -22.64 1.43
C SER A 53 -18.25 -21.42 0.70
N THR A 54 -17.44 -20.75 -0.14
CA THR A 54 -17.89 -19.60 -0.95
C THR A 54 -18.79 -19.98 -2.12
N TYR A 55 -18.90 -21.27 -2.44
CA TYR A 55 -19.75 -21.77 -3.52
C TYR A 55 -21.07 -22.27 -2.94
N SER A 56 -22.19 -21.75 -3.44
CA SER A 56 -23.51 -22.23 -3.05
C SER A 56 -23.87 -23.58 -3.65
N ARG A 57 -23.35 -23.89 -4.85
CA ARG A 57 -23.55 -25.16 -5.54
C ARG A 57 -22.39 -25.46 -6.47
N LEU A 58 -21.86 -26.68 -6.35
CA LEU A 58 -20.93 -27.24 -7.30
C LEU A 58 -21.71 -28.00 -8.38
N ARG A 59 -21.32 -27.82 -9.64
CA ARG A 59 -21.90 -28.56 -10.78
C ARG A 59 -20.83 -29.46 -11.34
N GLU A 60 -21.19 -30.71 -11.64
CA GLU A 60 -20.27 -31.70 -12.20
C GLU A 60 -19.66 -31.26 -13.55
N ASN A 61 -20.41 -30.47 -14.35
CA ASN A 61 -19.94 -29.96 -15.64
C ASN A 61 -19.19 -28.62 -15.55
N GLN A 62 -18.47 -28.36 -14.46
CA GLN A 62 -17.69 -27.15 -14.26
C GLN A 62 -16.37 -27.46 -13.54
N ALA A 63 -15.32 -26.70 -13.85
CA ALA A 63 -14.07 -26.79 -13.12
C ALA A 63 -14.31 -26.55 -11.62
N THR A 64 -13.75 -27.42 -10.79
CA THR A 64 -13.90 -27.35 -9.32
C THR A 64 -13.18 -26.13 -8.76
N PRO A 65 -13.51 -25.68 -7.53
CA PRO A 65 -12.78 -24.59 -6.88
C PRO A 65 -11.28 -24.84 -6.78
N ARG A 66 -10.88 -26.11 -6.55
CA ARG A 66 -9.48 -26.54 -6.52
C ARG A 66 -8.82 -26.40 -7.89
N GLN A 67 -9.44 -26.92 -8.96
CA GLN A 67 -8.94 -26.77 -10.33
C GLN A 67 -8.82 -25.29 -10.73
N MET A 68 -9.81 -24.46 -10.37
CA MET A 68 -9.77 -23.02 -10.59
C MET A 68 -8.58 -22.36 -9.88
N LEU A 69 -8.30 -22.73 -8.62
CA LEU A 69 -7.14 -22.23 -7.88
C LEU A 69 -5.83 -22.64 -8.56
N LYS A 70 -5.68 -23.93 -8.92
CA LYS A 70 -4.50 -24.44 -9.64
C LYS A 70 -4.27 -23.66 -10.93
N ILE A 71 -5.28 -23.48 -11.76
CA ILE A 71 -5.17 -22.76 -13.04
C ILE A 71 -4.79 -21.30 -12.83
N VAL A 72 -5.41 -20.61 -11.86
CA VAL A 72 -5.10 -19.21 -11.58
C VAL A 72 -3.67 -19.06 -11.04
N LEU A 73 -3.23 -19.92 -10.12
CA LEU A 73 -1.85 -19.89 -9.62
C LEU A 73 -0.85 -20.20 -10.73
N TYR A 74 -1.09 -21.24 -11.53
CA TYR A 74 -0.21 -21.59 -12.66
C TYR A 74 -0.14 -20.47 -13.69
N SER A 75 -1.25 -19.77 -13.94
CA SER A 75 -1.25 -18.61 -14.82
C SER A 75 -0.36 -17.49 -14.27
N TYR A 76 -0.39 -17.22 -12.96
CA TYR A 76 0.45 -16.19 -12.34
C TYR A 76 1.92 -16.62 -12.32
N MET A 77 2.22 -17.90 -12.12
CA MET A 77 3.57 -18.47 -12.22
C MET A 77 4.19 -18.20 -13.60
N ASN A 78 3.36 -18.21 -14.65
CA ASN A 78 3.73 -17.98 -16.05
C ASN A 78 3.47 -16.56 -16.55
N HIS A 79 3.25 -15.59 -15.65
CA HIS A 79 3.07 -14.17 -15.97
C HIS A 79 1.79 -13.85 -16.79
N ILE A 80 0.80 -14.73 -16.70
CA ILE A 80 -0.50 -14.64 -17.37
C ILE A 80 -1.56 -14.19 -16.36
N TYR A 81 -1.78 -12.88 -16.26
CA TYR A 81 -2.68 -12.30 -15.25
C TYR A 81 -4.11 -12.04 -15.74
N SER A 82 -4.29 -11.96 -17.05
CA SER A 82 -5.55 -11.62 -17.70
C SER A 82 -6.47 -12.85 -17.77
N SER A 83 -7.71 -12.71 -17.30
CA SER A 83 -8.71 -13.77 -17.38
C SER A 83 -8.99 -14.29 -18.79
N ARG A 84 -8.81 -13.45 -19.83
CA ARG A 84 -8.96 -13.86 -21.23
C ARG A 84 -7.79 -14.69 -21.71
N ASP A 85 -6.59 -14.35 -21.23
CA ASP A 85 -5.41 -15.14 -21.53
C ASP A 85 -5.50 -16.48 -20.81
N MET A 86 -5.90 -16.53 -19.54
CA MET A 86 -6.17 -17.80 -18.84
C MET A 86 -7.11 -18.72 -19.64
N GLU A 87 -8.24 -18.20 -20.12
CA GLU A 87 -9.18 -18.93 -20.98
C GLU A 87 -8.52 -19.40 -22.30
N LYS A 88 -7.69 -18.56 -22.92
CA LYS A 88 -6.95 -18.90 -24.14
C LYS A 88 -5.91 -20.01 -23.91
N TYR A 89 -5.18 -19.96 -22.80
CA TYR A 89 -4.17 -20.97 -22.45
C TYR A 89 -4.82 -22.31 -22.11
N CYS A 90 -5.95 -22.31 -21.42
CA CYS A 90 -6.77 -23.52 -21.21
C CYS A 90 -7.19 -24.24 -22.51
N ARG A 91 -7.26 -23.53 -23.65
CA ARG A 91 -7.58 -24.12 -24.96
C ARG A 91 -6.39 -24.67 -25.72
N ARG A 92 -5.17 -24.25 -25.38
CA ARG A 92 -4.01 -24.40 -26.28
C ARG A 92 -2.78 -25.00 -25.61
N ASP A 93 -2.67 -24.85 -24.30
CA ASP A 93 -1.48 -25.21 -23.54
C ASP A 93 -1.70 -26.52 -22.77
N ILE A 94 -0.77 -27.45 -22.94
CA ILE A 94 -0.83 -28.81 -22.40
C ILE A 94 -0.85 -28.78 -20.87
N ASN A 95 -0.10 -27.88 -20.22
CA ASN A 95 -0.02 -27.81 -18.77
C ASN A 95 -1.34 -27.28 -18.18
N PHE A 96 -1.99 -26.34 -18.86
CA PHE A 96 -3.34 -25.89 -18.46
C PHE A 96 -4.41 -26.95 -18.71
N MET A 97 -4.31 -27.71 -19.80
CA MET A 97 -5.20 -28.84 -20.07
C MET A 97 -5.04 -29.95 -19.03
N TYR A 98 -3.81 -30.23 -18.60
CA TYR A 98 -3.49 -31.15 -17.52
C TYR A 98 -4.22 -30.75 -16.23
N LEU A 99 -4.12 -29.48 -15.81
CA LEU A 99 -4.81 -28.99 -14.61
C LEU A 99 -6.34 -28.97 -14.71
N LEU A 100 -6.89 -28.96 -15.92
CA LEU A 100 -8.34 -29.03 -16.15
C LEU A 100 -8.89 -30.45 -16.01
N GLU A 101 -8.08 -31.49 -16.19
CA GLU A 101 -8.48 -32.89 -16.05
C GLU A 101 -9.75 -33.22 -16.89
N ASN A 102 -9.78 -32.78 -18.15
CA ASN A 102 -10.93 -32.88 -19.07
C ASN A 102 -12.19 -32.08 -18.69
N SER A 103 -12.13 -31.25 -17.64
CA SER A 103 -13.23 -30.35 -17.28
C SER A 103 -13.49 -29.31 -18.38
N PRO A 104 -14.75 -28.88 -18.57
CA PRO A 104 -15.06 -27.82 -19.52
C PRO A 104 -14.28 -26.54 -19.25
N ILE A 105 -13.73 -25.96 -20.31
CA ILE A 105 -12.87 -24.77 -20.24
C ILE A 105 -13.66 -23.59 -19.64
N PRO A 106 -13.22 -23.02 -18.50
CA PRO A 106 -13.91 -21.89 -17.89
C PRO A 106 -13.82 -20.63 -18.77
N HIS A 107 -14.94 -19.94 -18.96
CA HIS A 107 -14.96 -18.63 -19.62
C HIS A 107 -14.21 -17.57 -18.79
N HIS A 108 -13.66 -16.53 -19.42
CA HIS A 108 -12.90 -15.47 -18.72
C HIS A 108 -13.70 -14.82 -17.57
N SER A 109 -15.02 -14.70 -17.71
CA SER A 109 -15.89 -14.17 -16.65
C SER A 109 -15.95 -15.07 -15.41
N THR A 110 -15.73 -16.37 -15.57
CA THR A 110 -15.64 -17.33 -14.46
C THR A 110 -14.33 -17.14 -13.70
N PHE A 111 -13.20 -16.96 -14.37
CA PHE A 111 -11.93 -16.59 -13.70
C PHE A 111 -12.01 -15.24 -12.99
N ALA A 112 -12.65 -14.24 -13.61
CA ALA A 112 -12.85 -12.94 -12.98
C ALA A 112 -13.68 -13.04 -11.69
N ARG A 113 -14.79 -13.80 -11.73
CA ARG A 113 -15.64 -14.05 -10.54
C ARG A 113 -14.95 -14.91 -9.49
N PHE A 114 -14.16 -15.91 -9.90
CA PHE A 114 -13.35 -16.71 -9.00
C PHE A 114 -12.48 -15.80 -8.12
N ARG A 115 -11.70 -14.91 -8.74
CA ARG A 115 -10.81 -14.00 -8.00
C ARG A 115 -11.58 -13.07 -7.07
N SER A 116 -12.64 -12.40 -7.56
CA SER A 116 -13.29 -11.33 -6.80
C SER A 116 -14.38 -11.76 -5.83
N LEU A 117 -15.09 -12.86 -6.11
CA LEU A 117 -16.24 -13.31 -5.31
C LEU A 117 -15.90 -14.52 -4.43
N HIS A 118 -15.04 -15.43 -4.91
CA HIS A 118 -14.77 -16.69 -4.23
C HIS A 118 -13.44 -16.68 -3.49
N PHE A 119 -12.36 -16.28 -4.15
CA PHE A 119 -11.03 -16.26 -3.55
C PHE A 119 -10.85 -15.07 -2.60
N ALA A 120 -11.29 -13.86 -2.98
CA ALA A 120 -11.06 -12.66 -2.19
C ALA A 120 -11.57 -12.69 -0.73
N PRO A 121 -12.70 -13.34 -0.39
CA PRO A 121 -13.13 -13.50 1.00
C PRO A 121 -12.26 -14.43 1.85
N CYS A 122 -11.61 -15.44 1.25
CA CYS A 122 -10.84 -16.46 1.97
C CYS A 122 -9.31 -16.37 1.71
N ALA A 123 -8.86 -15.40 0.92
CA ALA A 123 -7.47 -15.31 0.46
C ALA A 123 -6.46 -15.29 1.61
N GLU A 124 -6.75 -14.54 2.69
CA GLU A 124 -5.89 -14.45 3.87
C GLU A 124 -5.65 -15.81 4.51
N ARG A 125 -6.70 -16.61 4.68
CA ARG A 125 -6.61 -17.96 5.26
C ARG A 125 -5.87 -18.93 4.34
N ILE A 126 -6.08 -18.83 3.03
CA ILE A 126 -5.35 -19.66 2.06
C ILE A 126 -3.84 -19.31 2.04
N LEU A 127 -3.47 -18.05 2.25
CA LEU A 127 -2.05 -17.68 2.40
C LEU A 127 -1.47 -18.26 3.70
N ALA A 128 -2.23 -18.21 4.80
CA ALA A 128 -1.84 -18.83 6.06
C ALA A 128 -1.62 -20.33 5.87
N GLU A 129 -2.57 -21.04 5.26
CA GLU A 129 -2.46 -22.47 4.94
C GLU A 129 -1.19 -22.79 4.15
N MET A 130 -0.89 -22.02 3.10
CA MET A 130 0.35 -22.21 2.33
C MET A 130 1.60 -22.02 3.18
N THR A 131 1.58 -21.06 4.10
CA THR A 131 2.70 -20.78 5.00
C THR A 131 2.90 -21.90 6.01
N GLU A 132 1.81 -22.43 6.57
CA GLU A 132 1.84 -23.59 7.46
C GLU A 132 2.36 -24.84 6.72
N CYS A 133 1.94 -25.09 5.48
CA CYS A 133 2.48 -26.19 4.66
C CYS A 133 3.99 -26.05 4.45
N LEU A 134 4.48 -24.85 4.11
CA LEU A 134 5.91 -24.59 3.92
C LEU A 134 6.68 -24.70 5.23
N HIS A 135 6.09 -24.32 6.37
CA HIS A 135 6.70 -24.50 7.69
C HIS A 135 6.78 -25.99 8.07
N ALA A 136 5.71 -26.75 7.88
CA ALA A 136 5.66 -28.18 8.13
C ALA A 136 6.64 -28.98 7.24
N ALA A 137 6.87 -28.52 6.00
CA ALA A 137 7.86 -29.07 5.09
C ALA A 137 9.33 -28.71 5.47
N GLY A 138 9.54 -27.88 6.50
CA GLY A 138 10.87 -27.41 6.89
C GLY A 138 11.49 -26.40 5.93
N GLU A 139 10.69 -25.77 5.06
CA GLU A 139 11.18 -24.77 4.10
C GLU A 139 11.29 -23.37 4.69
N ILE A 140 10.56 -23.11 5.77
CA ILE A 140 10.50 -21.83 6.49
C ILE A 140 11.01 -22.03 7.92
N SER A 141 11.83 -21.11 8.41
CA SER A 141 12.47 -21.22 9.73
C SER A 141 11.52 -20.93 10.90
N GLY A 142 10.63 -19.94 10.75
CA GLY A 142 9.78 -19.43 11.83
C GLY A 142 10.52 -18.57 12.88
N ASP A 143 11.83 -18.32 12.72
CA ASP A 143 12.64 -17.57 13.69
C ASP A 143 12.72 -16.07 13.36
N ALA A 144 13.09 -15.74 12.11
CA ALA A 144 13.26 -14.38 11.64
C ALA A 144 12.37 -14.07 10.43
N ILE A 145 11.72 -12.90 10.46
CA ILE A 145 10.94 -12.38 9.34
C ILE A 145 11.53 -11.10 8.79
N PHE A 146 11.65 -11.04 7.46
CA PHE A 146 12.17 -9.89 6.72
C PHE A 146 11.02 -9.09 6.13
N ILE A 147 10.81 -7.88 6.64
CA ILE A 147 9.69 -7.02 6.25
C ILE A 147 10.18 -5.87 5.39
N ASP A 148 9.56 -5.71 4.22
CA ASP A 148 9.80 -4.58 3.33
C ASP A 148 8.52 -4.16 2.59
N GLY A 149 8.51 -2.93 2.07
CA GLY A 149 7.38 -2.31 1.43
C GLY A 149 7.62 -1.83 0.02
N THR A 150 6.60 -1.98 -0.82
CA THR A 150 6.63 -1.41 -2.16
C THR A 150 5.30 -0.86 -2.64
N LYS A 151 5.39 0.15 -3.50
CA LYS A 151 4.21 0.79 -4.09
C LYS A 151 3.96 0.19 -5.47
N ILE A 152 2.72 -0.23 -5.70
CA ILE A 152 2.27 -0.79 -6.98
C ILE A 152 1.11 0.06 -7.51
N GLU A 153 1.09 0.33 -8.81
CA GLU A 153 0.06 1.13 -9.46
C GLU A 153 -1.31 0.43 -9.39
N ALA A 154 -2.35 1.18 -9.05
CA ALA A 154 -3.72 0.67 -8.97
C ALA A 154 -4.37 0.55 -10.36
N CYS A 155 -5.45 -0.23 -10.47
CA CYS A 155 -6.32 -0.27 -11.66
C CYS A 155 -7.20 0.99 -11.76
N ALA A 156 -6.56 2.17 -11.80
CA ALA A 156 -7.25 3.45 -11.78
C ALA A 156 -6.86 4.34 -12.97
N ASN A 157 -7.74 5.26 -13.36
CA ASN A 157 -7.45 6.27 -14.38
C ASN A 157 -6.44 7.30 -13.83
N LYS A 158 -5.39 7.56 -14.63
CA LYS A 158 -4.24 8.40 -14.28
C LYS A 158 -4.58 9.87 -14.01
N TYR A 159 -5.69 10.38 -14.58
CA TYR A 159 -6.00 11.82 -14.57
C TYR A 159 -7.17 12.21 -13.66
N THR A 160 -7.79 11.26 -12.96
CA THR A 160 -9.02 11.52 -12.20
C THR A 160 -8.85 11.30 -10.71
N PHE A 161 -8.63 12.39 -9.97
CA PHE A 161 -8.35 12.30 -8.53
C PHE A 161 -9.04 13.35 -7.68
N VAL A 162 -9.06 13.07 -6.38
CA VAL A 162 -9.63 13.93 -5.35
C VAL A 162 -8.61 14.08 -4.23
N CYS A 163 -8.20 15.33 -3.97
CA CYS A 163 -7.33 15.68 -2.86
C CYS A 163 -8.14 16.28 -1.72
N LYS A 164 -8.05 15.72 -0.52
CA LYS A 164 -8.80 16.17 0.67
C LYS A 164 -8.61 17.66 0.93
N LYS A 165 -7.36 18.14 0.91
CA LYS A 165 -7.01 19.56 1.11
C LYS A 165 -7.65 20.50 0.08
N ALA A 166 -7.76 20.05 -1.17
CA ALA A 166 -8.39 20.84 -2.22
C ALA A 166 -9.92 20.89 -2.04
N VAL A 167 -10.53 19.75 -1.69
CA VAL A 167 -11.96 19.66 -1.39
C VAL A 167 -12.33 20.50 -0.17
N THR A 168 -11.56 20.44 0.93
CA THR A 168 -11.82 21.27 2.12
C THR A 168 -11.72 22.75 1.80
N LYS A 169 -10.68 23.19 1.09
CA LYS A 169 -10.53 24.59 0.65
C LYS A 169 -11.69 25.04 -0.24
N ASN A 170 -12.14 24.20 -1.16
CA ASN A 170 -13.26 24.53 -2.04
C ASN A 170 -14.61 24.52 -1.30
N LEU A 171 -14.77 23.66 -0.30
CA LEU A 171 -15.93 23.63 0.58
C LEU A 171 -15.99 24.92 1.42
N GLU A 172 -14.88 25.35 2.01
CA GLU A 172 -14.80 26.64 2.74
C GLU A 172 -15.19 27.82 1.84
N LYS A 173 -14.64 27.89 0.62
CA LYS A 173 -15.03 28.91 -0.37
C LYS A 173 -16.50 28.84 -0.75
N LEU A 174 -17.07 27.64 -0.87
CA LEU A 174 -18.49 27.45 -1.17
C LEU A 174 -19.37 27.97 -0.03
N LEU A 175 -18.98 27.74 1.23
CA LEU A 175 -19.70 28.26 2.40
C LEU A 175 -19.71 29.79 2.44
N VAL A 176 -18.60 30.45 2.06
CA VAL A 176 -18.55 31.91 1.90
C VAL A 176 -19.49 32.37 0.78
N LYS A 177 -19.49 31.69 -0.37
CA LYS A 177 -20.43 32.00 -1.47
C LYS A 177 -21.89 31.81 -1.05
N PHE A 178 -22.20 30.80 -0.23
CA PHE A 178 -23.53 30.63 0.34
C PHE A 178 -23.93 31.79 1.24
N ALA A 179 -23.03 32.28 2.10
CA ALA A 179 -23.31 33.45 2.94
C ALA A 179 -23.63 34.69 2.10
N ASN A 180 -22.85 34.94 1.06
CA ASN A 180 -23.10 36.05 0.13
C ASN A 180 -24.43 35.87 -0.63
N LEU A 181 -24.75 34.66 -1.08
CA LEU A 181 -26.02 34.37 -1.75
C LEU A 181 -27.21 34.60 -0.82
N VAL A 182 -27.09 34.21 0.46
CA VAL A 182 -28.11 34.47 1.48
C VAL A 182 -28.32 35.96 1.62
N ALA A 183 -27.25 36.74 1.88
CA ALA A 183 -27.32 38.20 2.02
C ALA A 183 -27.98 38.88 0.80
N ASN A 184 -27.57 38.51 -0.42
CA ASN A 184 -28.19 39.01 -1.65
C ASN A 184 -29.68 38.68 -1.74
N CYS A 185 -30.10 37.50 -1.26
CA CYS A 185 -31.52 37.13 -1.23
C CYS A 185 -32.31 37.88 -0.14
N GLU A 186 -31.67 38.26 0.97
CA GLU A 186 -32.31 39.10 1.99
C GLU A 186 -32.58 40.49 1.43
N GLU A 187 -31.62 41.06 0.71
CA GLU A 187 -31.73 42.38 0.08
C GLU A 187 -32.74 42.39 -1.09
N LEU A 188 -32.65 41.43 -2.01
CA LEU A 188 -33.49 41.40 -3.22
C LEU A 188 -34.93 40.96 -2.96
N TYR A 189 -35.17 40.14 -1.94
CA TYR A 189 -36.48 39.51 -1.71
C TYR A 189 -37.04 39.75 -0.30
N GLY A 190 -36.36 40.52 0.56
CA GLY A 190 -36.81 40.81 1.92
C GLY A 190 -36.81 39.59 2.86
N ILE A 191 -36.14 38.51 2.48
CA ILE A 191 -36.14 37.25 3.23
C ILE A 191 -35.21 37.38 4.43
N LYS A 192 -35.71 37.70 5.63
CA LYS A 192 -34.90 37.67 6.85
C LYS A 192 -34.63 36.23 7.29
N LEU A 193 -33.36 35.87 7.44
CA LEU A 193 -32.88 34.62 8.04
C LEU A 193 -31.98 34.96 9.23
N ILE A 194 -32.33 34.46 10.42
CA ILE A 194 -31.44 34.58 11.59
C ILE A 194 -30.32 33.55 11.43
N TYR A 195 -29.12 34.00 11.06
CA TYR A 195 -27.90 33.18 11.11
C TYR A 195 -26.79 33.99 11.78
N ASN A 196 -26.33 33.54 12.96
CA ASN A 196 -25.25 34.19 13.73
C ASN A 196 -23.90 33.96 13.02
N ASP A 197 -23.66 34.61 11.88
CA ASP A 197 -22.44 34.58 11.04
C ASP A 197 -21.97 33.19 10.56
N LYS A 198 -22.78 32.14 10.78
CA LYS A 198 -22.52 30.78 10.31
C LYS A 198 -23.75 30.18 9.64
N VAL A 199 -23.71 30.12 8.31
CA VAL A 199 -24.75 29.48 7.49
C VAL A 199 -24.67 27.95 7.64
N LYS A 200 -25.61 27.37 8.38
CA LYS A 200 -25.81 25.91 8.49
C LYS A 200 -26.81 25.40 7.45
N MET A 201 -26.77 24.10 7.15
CA MET A 201 -27.69 23.41 6.21
C MET A 201 -29.18 23.71 6.44
N LYS A 202 -29.59 23.93 7.70
CA LYS A 202 -30.98 24.29 8.06
C LYS A 202 -31.43 25.63 7.45
N HIS A 203 -30.53 26.62 7.37
CA HIS A 203 -30.84 27.93 6.80
C HIS A 203 -30.95 27.84 5.28
N ILE A 204 -30.09 27.03 4.64
CA ILE A 204 -30.10 26.79 3.20
C ILE A 204 -31.41 26.10 2.77
N LYS A 205 -31.87 25.09 3.53
CA LYS A 205 -33.16 24.44 3.28
C LYS A 205 -34.34 25.41 3.43
N LYS A 206 -34.30 26.31 4.43
CA LYS A 206 -35.33 27.35 4.63
C LYS A 206 -35.32 28.37 3.49
N LEU A 207 -34.15 28.83 3.07
CA LEU A 207 -34.00 29.75 1.94
C LEU A 207 -34.56 29.13 0.65
N ARG A 208 -34.23 27.86 0.37
CA ARG A 208 -34.79 27.12 -0.76
C ARG A 208 -36.31 27.13 -0.73
N LYS A 209 -36.93 26.73 0.40
CA LYS A 209 -38.40 26.75 0.54
C LYS A 209 -39.00 28.13 0.25
N LYS A 210 -38.41 29.21 0.80
CA LYS A 210 -38.90 30.58 0.61
C LYS A 210 -38.75 31.06 -0.83
N LEU A 211 -37.64 30.78 -1.50
CA LEU A 211 -37.44 31.16 -2.91
C LEU A 211 -38.40 30.42 -3.84
N TYR A 212 -38.67 29.14 -3.57
CA TYR A 212 -39.68 28.40 -4.34
C TYR A 212 -41.11 28.89 -4.04
N ALA A 213 -41.44 29.25 -2.80
CA ALA A 213 -42.73 29.88 -2.48
C ALA A 213 -42.92 31.19 -3.26
N LEU A 214 -41.91 32.07 -3.28
CA LEU A 214 -41.90 33.30 -4.09
C LEU A 214 -42.03 33.04 -5.60
N LYS A 215 -41.49 31.92 -6.10
CA LYS A 215 -41.67 31.51 -7.49
C LYS A 215 -43.14 31.21 -7.78
N TYR A 216 -43.81 30.46 -6.90
CA TYR A 216 -45.23 30.13 -7.05
C TYR A 216 -46.12 31.36 -6.90
N GLU A 217 -45.87 32.22 -5.90
CA GLU A 217 -46.62 33.47 -5.70
C GLU A 217 -46.53 34.42 -6.89
N ARG A 218 -45.36 34.51 -7.53
CA ARG A 218 -45.13 35.40 -8.68
C ARG A 218 -45.41 34.74 -10.04
N ASN A 219 -45.86 33.48 -10.03
CA ASN A 219 -46.16 32.67 -11.21
C ASN A 219 -45.07 32.69 -12.30
N ILE A 220 -43.81 32.50 -11.88
CA ILE A 220 -42.64 32.63 -12.78
C ILE A 220 -42.32 31.30 -13.46
N GLU A 221 -42.48 31.26 -14.78
CA GLU A 221 -41.99 30.16 -15.61
C GLU A 221 -40.48 30.27 -15.87
N PHE A 222 -39.77 29.15 -15.78
CA PHE A 222 -38.34 29.11 -16.00
C PHE A 222 -38.03 29.06 -17.49
N VAL A 223 -37.16 29.96 -17.94
CA VAL A 223 -36.74 30.03 -19.34
C VAL A 223 -35.39 29.35 -19.53
N HIS A 224 -35.31 28.47 -20.53
CA HIS A 224 -34.11 27.71 -20.91
C HIS A 224 -33.78 27.94 -22.40
N GLY A 225 -32.49 27.98 -22.76
CA GLY A 225 -32.00 28.18 -24.13
C GLY A 225 -31.08 29.40 -24.32
N SER A 226 -30.34 29.44 -25.44
CA SER A 226 -29.50 30.58 -25.83
C SER A 226 -30.37 31.79 -26.21
N GLY A 227 -29.94 33.00 -25.85
CA GLY A 227 -30.65 34.26 -26.17
C GLY A 227 -31.78 34.65 -25.21
N LYS A 228 -32.17 33.82 -24.24
CA LYS A 228 -33.24 34.13 -23.28
C LYS A 228 -32.70 34.73 -21.97
N ARG A 229 -33.23 35.88 -21.55
CA ARG A 229 -32.81 36.57 -20.31
C ARG A 229 -33.50 35.94 -19.09
N LYS A 230 -32.74 35.16 -18.31
CA LYS A 230 -33.22 34.61 -17.03
C LYS A 230 -33.51 35.71 -16.03
N MET A 231 -34.68 35.64 -15.38
CA MET A 231 -35.06 36.54 -14.29
C MET A 231 -34.14 36.39 -13.06
N PRO A 232 -33.97 37.44 -12.23
CA PRO A 232 -33.14 37.39 -11.03
C PRO A 232 -33.50 36.22 -10.10
N LEU A 233 -34.79 35.95 -9.89
CA LEU A 233 -35.26 34.85 -9.02
C LEU A 233 -34.86 33.47 -9.55
N GLN A 234 -35.00 33.25 -10.88
CA GLN A 234 -34.55 32.00 -11.50
C GLN A 234 -33.04 31.83 -11.33
N ARG A 235 -32.23 32.88 -11.52
CA ARG A 235 -30.77 32.83 -11.31
C ARG A 235 -30.43 32.51 -9.86
N SER A 236 -31.10 33.13 -8.89
CA SER A 236 -30.89 32.86 -7.46
C SER A 236 -31.22 31.41 -7.09
N ILE A 237 -32.32 30.86 -7.61
CA ILE A 237 -32.73 29.47 -7.39
C ILE A 237 -31.73 28.50 -8.03
N GLU A 238 -31.40 28.68 -9.31
CA GLU A 238 -30.43 27.83 -10.02
C GLU A 238 -29.05 27.85 -9.33
N THR A 239 -28.59 29.03 -8.90
CA THR A 239 -27.32 29.17 -8.15
C THR A 239 -27.39 28.44 -6.81
N LEU A 240 -28.52 28.55 -6.10
CA LEU A 240 -28.73 27.84 -4.83
C LEU A 240 -28.72 26.33 -5.01
N GLU A 241 -29.37 25.81 -6.06
CA GLU A 241 -29.39 24.38 -6.37
C GLU A 241 -28.01 23.87 -6.82
N GLU A 242 -27.28 24.64 -7.64
CA GLU A 242 -25.90 24.33 -8.01
C GLU A 242 -25.00 24.22 -6.77
N TYR A 243 -25.10 25.18 -5.84
CA TYR A 243 -24.30 25.16 -4.62
C TYR A 243 -24.70 23.98 -3.71
N LEU A 244 -25.98 23.65 -3.62
CA LEU A 244 -26.46 22.48 -2.87
C LEU A 244 -25.92 21.17 -3.45
N ASN A 245 -25.88 21.04 -4.78
CA ASN A 245 -25.32 19.88 -5.45
C ASN A 245 -23.80 19.79 -5.21
N LYS A 246 -23.07 20.90 -5.30
CA LYS A 246 -21.64 20.96 -4.96
C LYS A 246 -21.36 20.60 -3.49
N LEU A 247 -22.23 21.01 -2.57
CA LEU A 247 -22.11 20.67 -1.15
C LEU A 247 -22.27 19.16 -0.92
N LYS A 248 -23.27 18.53 -1.57
CA LYS A 248 -23.43 17.07 -1.56
C LYS A 248 -22.21 16.36 -2.15
N GLU A 249 -21.71 16.84 -3.27
CA GLU A 249 -20.52 16.30 -3.92
C GLU A 249 -19.28 16.37 -3.01
N TYR A 250 -19.03 17.52 -2.36
CA TYR A 250 -17.87 17.68 -1.46
C TYR A 250 -18.00 16.84 -0.19
N THR A 251 -19.20 16.74 0.39
CA THR A 251 -19.43 15.89 1.57
C THR A 251 -19.23 14.41 1.23
N GLN A 252 -19.74 13.94 0.09
CA GLN A 252 -19.49 12.57 -0.38
C GLN A 252 -17.99 12.32 -0.64
N LYS A 253 -17.28 13.27 -1.26
CA LYS A 253 -15.83 13.16 -1.49
C LYS A 253 -15.04 13.07 -0.18
N LEU A 254 -15.41 13.85 0.83
CA LEU A 254 -14.77 13.80 2.15
C LEU A 254 -15.08 12.49 2.87
N TYR A 255 -16.31 11.98 2.74
CA TYR A 255 -16.71 10.68 3.29
C TYR A 255 -15.88 9.54 2.69
N ILE A 256 -15.79 9.45 1.35
CA ILE A 256 -15.00 8.43 0.65
C ILE A 256 -13.51 8.54 1.04
N CYS A 257 -12.98 9.76 1.12
CA CYS A 257 -11.57 9.97 1.46
C CYS A 257 -11.25 9.53 2.91
N GLY A 258 -12.19 9.67 3.85
CA GLY A 258 -12.02 9.27 5.24
C GLY A 258 -10.76 9.88 5.88
N ASN A 259 -9.89 9.02 6.42
CA ASN A 259 -8.63 9.41 7.06
C ASN A 259 -7.49 9.67 6.07
N ARG A 260 -7.65 9.29 4.79
CA ARG A 260 -6.63 9.46 3.75
C ARG A 260 -6.51 10.92 3.31
N ASN A 261 -5.43 11.20 2.58
CA ASN A 261 -5.19 12.54 2.00
C ASN A 261 -5.76 12.70 0.59
N SER A 262 -5.93 11.59 -0.13
CA SER A 262 -6.39 11.57 -1.52
C SER A 262 -6.94 10.19 -1.90
N TYR A 263 -7.68 10.14 -3.00
CA TYR A 263 -8.10 8.88 -3.64
C TYR A 263 -8.36 9.08 -5.15
N SER A 264 -8.41 7.97 -5.91
CA SER A 264 -8.79 7.99 -7.33
C SER A 264 -10.30 7.89 -7.51
N LYS A 265 -10.88 8.61 -8.48
CA LYS A 265 -12.33 8.54 -8.77
C LYS A 265 -12.80 7.19 -9.32
N THR A 266 -11.88 6.38 -9.84
CA THR A 266 -12.18 5.11 -10.52
C THR A 266 -11.84 3.88 -9.68
N ASP A 267 -10.95 4.04 -8.70
CA ASP A 267 -10.66 3.06 -7.66
C ASP A 267 -10.59 3.82 -6.34
N ASN A 268 -11.71 3.86 -5.63
CA ASN A 268 -11.90 4.72 -4.47
C ASN A 268 -11.01 4.33 -3.28
N ASP A 269 -10.47 3.11 -3.25
CA ASP A 269 -9.63 2.60 -2.16
C ASP A 269 -8.14 2.91 -2.39
N SER A 270 -7.75 3.21 -3.63
CA SER A 270 -6.38 3.60 -3.97
C SER A 270 -6.03 5.00 -3.44
N THR A 271 -4.77 5.21 -3.08
CA THR A 271 -4.25 6.51 -2.60
C THR A 271 -3.18 7.03 -3.56
N PHE A 272 -3.03 8.35 -3.66
CA PHE A 272 -1.92 8.90 -4.46
C PHE A 272 -0.60 8.73 -3.72
N MET A 273 0.31 8.01 -4.37
CA MET A 273 1.63 7.72 -3.85
C MET A 273 2.68 8.11 -4.88
N ARG A 274 3.83 8.55 -4.39
CA ARG A 274 4.98 8.83 -5.26
C ARG A 274 5.62 7.51 -5.64
N MET A 275 5.57 7.18 -6.94
CA MET A 275 6.15 5.95 -7.48
C MET A 275 7.66 6.09 -7.66
N LYS A 276 8.37 4.96 -7.59
CA LYS A 276 9.83 4.88 -7.77
C LYS A 276 10.24 4.56 -9.23
N GLU A 277 9.34 4.74 -10.20
CA GLU A 277 9.49 4.28 -11.61
C GLU A 277 10.37 5.18 -12.50
N ASP A 278 10.94 6.26 -11.97
CA ASP A 278 11.69 7.23 -12.78
C ASP A 278 13.20 7.09 -12.57
N ALA A 279 13.92 6.78 -13.65
CA ALA A 279 15.39 6.75 -13.69
C ALA A 279 16.02 8.12 -13.37
N MET A 280 15.28 9.22 -13.55
CA MET A 280 15.68 10.58 -13.18
C MET A 280 15.21 11.00 -11.78
N GLY A 281 14.50 10.15 -11.05
CA GLY A 281 14.12 10.40 -9.65
C GLY A 281 13.04 11.46 -9.41
N ASN A 282 12.34 11.94 -10.45
CA ASN A 282 11.27 12.93 -10.25
C ASN A 282 9.99 12.30 -9.68
N GLY A 283 9.82 10.99 -9.83
CA GLY A 283 8.81 10.16 -9.15
C GLY A 283 7.38 10.66 -9.39
N GLN A 284 6.69 10.05 -10.36
CA GLN A 284 5.32 10.43 -10.70
C GLN A 284 4.36 10.08 -9.55
N LEU A 285 3.47 11.02 -9.21
CA LEU A 285 2.33 10.75 -8.33
C LEU A 285 1.29 9.95 -9.11
N LYS A 286 1.06 8.71 -8.69
CA LYS A 286 0.03 7.84 -9.27
C LYS A 286 -0.85 7.26 -8.16
N ALA A 287 -2.06 6.87 -8.54
CA ALA A 287 -2.92 6.08 -7.66
C ALA A 287 -2.30 4.69 -7.49
N GLY A 288 -2.17 4.25 -6.25
CA GLY A 288 -1.54 2.97 -5.94
C GLY A 288 -1.85 2.49 -4.54
N TYR A 289 -1.30 1.33 -4.24
CA TYR A 289 -1.34 0.70 -2.93
C TYR A 289 0.08 0.46 -2.44
N ASN A 290 0.25 0.52 -1.13
CA ASN A 290 1.50 0.17 -0.47
C ASN A 290 1.42 -1.28 0.01
N VAL A 291 2.11 -2.18 -0.66
CA VAL A 291 2.13 -3.61 -0.37
C VAL A 291 3.32 -3.91 0.53
N GLN A 292 3.06 -4.55 1.66
CA GLN A 292 4.08 -5.00 2.60
C GLN A 292 4.24 -6.51 2.49
N HIS A 293 5.46 -7.00 2.31
CA HIS A 293 5.79 -8.42 2.37
C HIS A 293 6.52 -8.71 3.67
N GLY A 294 6.18 -9.83 4.29
CA GLY A 294 7.05 -10.54 5.21
C GLY A 294 7.59 -11.77 4.50
N VAL A 295 8.91 -11.91 4.51
CA VAL A 295 9.63 -12.97 3.81
C VAL A 295 10.44 -13.78 4.81
N ASP A 296 10.41 -15.11 4.66
CA ASP A 296 11.26 -16.07 5.37
C ASP A 296 11.72 -17.11 4.36
N SER A 297 13.03 -17.40 4.34
CA SER A 297 13.63 -18.42 3.48
C SER A 297 13.33 -18.22 1.99
N GLU A 298 13.26 -16.95 1.57
CA GLU A 298 12.89 -16.46 0.24
C GLU A 298 11.39 -16.59 -0.15
N TYR A 299 10.55 -17.13 0.73
CA TYR A 299 9.10 -17.24 0.54
C TYR A 299 8.37 -16.06 1.17
N ILE A 300 7.34 -15.56 0.48
CA ILE A 300 6.43 -14.55 1.02
C ILE A 300 5.45 -15.27 1.93
N VAL A 301 5.66 -15.15 3.25
CA VAL A 301 4.87 -15.85 4.28
C VAL A 301 3.64 -15.04 4.69
N TRP A 302 3.72 -13.72 4.61
CA TRP A 302 2.59 -12.86 4.92
C TRP A 302 2.65 -11.58 4.12
N LEU A 303 1.49 -11.01 3.81
CA LEU A 303 1.43 -9.72 3.14
C LEU A 303 0.21 -8.90 3.53
N THR A 304 0.36 -7.57 3.49
CA THR A 304 -0.75 -6.65 3.69
C THR A 304 -0.76 -5.57 2.61
N VAL A 305 -1.96 -5.08 2.29
CA VAL A 305 -2.17 -3.97 1.35
C VAL A 305 -2.68 -2.76 2.11
N CYS A 306 -1.85 -1.72 2.14
CA CYS A 306 -2.05 -0.49 2.90
C CYS A 306 -2.34 0.71 1.99
N ASP A 307 -3.15 1.63 2.49
CA ASP A 307 -3.48 2.90 1.84
C ASP A 307 -2.54 4.04 2.28
N GLN A 308 -1.72 3.81 3.31
CA GLN A 308 -0.71 4.77 3.79
C GLN A 308 0.51 4.82 2.84
N PRO A 309 0.94 6.01 2.40
CA PRO A 309 2.10 6.15 1.52
C PRO A 309 3.48 5.90 2.19
N THR A 310 3.52 5.75 3.51
CA THR A 310 4.73 5.56 4.32
C THR A 310 4.61 4.25 5.08
N ASP A 311 5.74 3.57 5.31
CA ASP A 311 5.78 2.22 5.87
C ASP A 311 5.75 2.20 7.40
N THR A 312 6.16 3.29 8.07
CA THR A 312 6.16 3.39 9.53
C THR A 312 4.87 2.92 10.22
N PRO A 313 3.65 3.35 9.81
CA PRO A 313 2.40 2.92 10.45
C PRO A 313 1.93 1.51 10.07
N THR A 314 2.60 0.82 9.14
CA THR A 314 2.09 -0.47 8.62
C THR A 314 2.64 -1.68 9.38
N LEU A 315 3.73 -1.52 10.15
CA LEU A 315 4.37 -2.63 10.86
C LEU A 315 3.45 -3.30 11.90
N ILE A 316 2.83 -2.50 12.77
CA ILE A 316 2.00 -3.04 13.85
C ILE A 316 0.76 -3.76 13.29
N PRO A 317 -0.02 -3.17 12.35
CA PRO A 317 -1.11 -3.91 11.70
C PRO A 317 -0.64 -5.18 11.00
N PHE A 318 0.54 -5.15 10.36
CA PHE A 318 1.12 -6.31 9.69
C PHE A 318 1.39 -7.45 10.66
N ILE A 319 2.12 -7.18 11.75
CA ILE A 319 2.49 -8.21 12.74
C ILE A 319 1.24 -8.78 13.41
N LYS A 320 0.26 -7.93 13.78
CA LYS A 320 -0.98 -8.40 14.39
C LYS A 320 -1.78 -9.33 13.49
N SER A 321 -2.03 -8.93 12.24
CA SER A 321 -2.78 -9.75 11.27
C SER A 321 -2.08 -11.09 11.00
N MET A 322 -0.74 -11.08 10.96
CA MET A 322 0.06 -12.31 10.82
C MET A 322 -0.07 -13.22 12.04
N GLU A 323 0.14 -12.69 13.26
CA GLU A 323 0.06 -13.46 14.51
C GLU A 323 -1.36 -13.96 14.84
N GLU A 324 -2.39 -13.28 14.33
CA GLU A 324 -3.78 -13.74 14.43
C GLU A 324 -4.09 -14.90 13.49
N SER A 325 -3.30 -15.07 12.42
CA SER A 325 -3.58 -16.03 11.34
C SER A 325 -2.66 -17.25 11.31
N LEU A 326 -1.41 -17.10 11.77
CA LEU A 326 -0.41 -18.17 11.80
C LEU A 326 -0.39 -18.87 13.16
N SER A 327 -0.05 -20.16 13.16
CA SER A 327 0.04 -21.00 14.37
C SER A 327 1.28 -20.69 15.22
N PHE A 328 2.26 -20.01 14.63
CA PHE A 328 3.54 -19.68 15.24
C PHE A 328 3.84 -18.18 15.17
N LYS A 329 4.86 -17.76 15.93
CA LYS A 329 5.25 -16.37 16.06
C LYS A 329 6.75 -16.19 15.86
N TYR A 330 7.10 -15.28 14.96
CA TYR A 330 8.48 -14.87 14.72
C TYR A 330 9.08 -14.15 15.92
N LEU A 331 10.30 -14.54 16.32
CA LEU A 331 11.04 -13.89 17.39
C LEU A 331 11.75 -12.62 16.90
N LYS A 332 12.34 -12.67 15.70
CA LYS A 332 13.21 -11.61 15.16
C LYS A 332 12.49 -10.86 14.05
N ILE A 333 12.20 -9.58 14.28
CA ILE A 333 11.54 -8.70 13.32
C ILE A 333 12.58 -7.82 12.64
N VAL A 334 12.87 -8.10 11.38
CA VAL A 334 13.91 -7.41 10.61
C VAL A 334 13.25 -6.52 9.56
N ALA A 335 13.49 -5.21 9.61
CA ALA A 335 12.83 -4.27 8.71
C ALA A 335 13.77 -3.12 8.26
N ASP A 336 13.41 -2.45 7.16
CA ASP A 336 14.15 -1.27 6.69
C ASP A 336 13.88 -0.04 7.59
N ALA A 337 14.68 1.00 7.40
CA ALA A 337 14.61 2.23 8.15
C ALA A 337 13.31 3.01 7.99
N GLY A 338 12.51 2.73 6.94
CA GLY A 338 11.16 3.26 6.79
C GLY A 338 10.23 2.90 7.95
N TYR A 339 10.55 1.85 8.70
CA TYR A 339 9.78 1.34 9.84
C TYR A 339 10.23 1.89 11.20
N GLU A 340 11.29 2.70 11.26
CA GLU A 340 11.81 3.23 12.52
C GLU A 340 10.78 4.17 13.19
N SER A 341 10.30 3.80 14.37
CA SER A 341 9.53 4.68 15.25
C SER A 341 9.53 4.21 16.70
N GLU A 342 9.30 5.13 17.63
CA GLU A 342 9.15 4.82 19.06
C GLU A 342 8.00 3.82 19.30
N GLU A 343 6.88 4.02 18.60
CA GLU A 343 5.69 3.15 18.70
C GLU A 343 6.00 1.72 18.27
N ASN A 344 6.72 1.55 17.16
CA ASN A 344 7.09 0.23 16.64
C ASN A 344 8.08 -0.50 17.56
N TYR A 345 9.12 0.19 18.05
CA TYR A 345 10.07 -0.42 19.00
C TYR A 345 9.37 -0.89 20.28
N LEU A 346 8.50 -0.04 20.84
CA LEU A 346 7.78 -0.35 22.07
C LEU A 346 6.78 -1.49 21.87
N PHE A 347 6.12 -1.56 20.71
CA PHE A 347 5.25 -2.68 20.36
C PHE A 347 6.03 -3.99 20.30
N ILE A 348 7.15 -4.04 19.57
CA ILE A 348 7.98 -5.24 19.41
C ILE A 348 8.52 -5.71 20.78
N GLU A 349 9.06 -4.80 21.60
CA GLU A 349 9.58 -5.15 22.93
C GLU A 349 8.47 -5.68 23.85
N LYS A 350 7.28 -5.07 23.84
CA LYS A 350 6.11 -5.56 24.60
C LYS A 350 5.58 -6.90 24.10
N ASN A 351 5.75 -7.17 22.82
CA ASN A 351 5.33 -8.42 22.21
C ASN A 351 6.35 -9.56 22.44
N GLY A 352 7.42 -9.32 23.21
CA GLY A 352 8.47 -10.31 23.50
C GLY A 352 9.38 -10.62 22.31
N GLN A 353 9.41 -9.73 21.32
CA GLN A 353 10.17 -9.89 20.07
C GLN A 353 11.43 -9.03 20.06
N LEU A 354 12.37 -9.35 19.17
CA LEU A 354 13.60 -8.61 18.96
C LEU A 354 13.51 -7.79 17.67
N SER A 355 13.70 -6.48 17.80
CA SER A 355 13.78 -5.58 16.66
C SER A 355 15.19 -5.58 16.07
N PHE A 356 15.25 -5.62 14.74
CA PHE A 356 16.41 -5.35 13.92
C PHE A 356 16.02 -4.32 12.85
N ILE A 357 15.75 -3.09 13.26
CA ILE A 357 15.28 -2.02 12.37
C ILE A 357 16.43 -1.06 12.09
N LYS A 358 16.95 -1.07 10.87
CA LYS A 358 18.05 -0.17 10.48
C LYS A 358 17.69 1.29 10.80
N PRO A 359 18.52 2.06 11.54
CA PRO A 359 18.21 3.47 11.80
C PRO A 359 18.14 4.32 10.53
N SER A 360 17.21 5.26 10.46
CA SER A 360 17.01 6.17 9.30
C SER A 360 18.23 7.00 8.93
N ASN A 361 19.08 7.32 9.90
CA ASN A 361 20.32 8.06 9.69
C ASN A 361 21.53 7.15 9.47
N TYR A 362 21.41 5.83 9.45
CA TYR A 362 22.54 4.89 9.54
C TYR A 362 23.59 5.02 8.42
N GLU A 363 23.19 5.22 7.16
CA GLU A 363 24.18 5.41 6.09
C GLU A 363 24.73 6.84 6.08
N ILE A 364 23.88 7.82 6.37
CA ILE A 364 24.28 9.23 6.35
C ILE A 364 25.20 9.51 7.54
N SER A 365 25.05 8.83 8.67
CA SER A 365 25.87 8.99 9.89
C SER A 365 27.33 8.60 9.68
N LYS A 366 27.62 7.75 8.70
CA LYS A 366 28.98 7.38 8.30
C LYS A 366 29.69 8.49 7.50
N THR A 367 28.94 9.44 6.95
CA THR A 367 29.53 10.50 6.12
C THR A 367 30.24 11.55 6.98
N ARG A 368 31.41 12.02 6.52
CA ARG A 368 32.17 13.09 7.22
C ARG A 368 31.34 14.34 7.48
N LYS A 369 30.44 14.69 6.55
CA LYS A 369 29.52 15.84 6.68
C LYS A 369 28.59 15.69 7.87
N TYR A 370 28.07 14.48 8.11
CA TYR A 370 27.18 14.21 9.23
C TYR A 370 27.92 14.23 10.56
N GLN A 371 29.07 13.56 10.64
CA GLN A 371 29.87 13.48 11.88
C GLN A 371 30.39 14.84 12.34
N ARG A 372 30.70 15.73 11.40
CA ARG A 372 31.16 17.10 11.69
C ARG A 372 30.03 18.11 11.92
N ASP A 373 28.77 17.68 11.80
CA ASP A 373 27.62 18.58 11.93
C ASP A 373 27.33 18.87 13.41
N ILE A 374 27.88 19.98 13.90
CA ILE A 374 27.71 20.45 15.29
C ILE A 374 26.26 20.76 15.68
N SER A 375 25.33 20.82 14.72
CA SER A 375 23.92 21.12 14.99
C SER A 375 23.14 19.90 15.48
N ARG A 376 23.68 18.69 15.30
CA ARG A 376 23.00 17.42 15.57
C ARG A 376 23.18 17.00 17.02
N ILE A 377 22.12 16.43 17.58
CA ILE A 377 22.11 15.93 18.95
C ILE A 377 23.06 14.74 19.12
N GLU A 378 23.22 13.91 18.08
CA GLU A 378 24.10 12.74 18.11
C GLU A 378 25.59 13.09 18.19
N ASN A 379 25.95 14.35 17.89
CA ASN A 379 27.34 14.84 17.95
C ASN A 379 27.56 15.79 19.15
N MET A 380 26.63 15.81 20.12
CA MET A 380 26.74 16.58 21.36
C MET A 380 26.92 15.63 22.54
N ASP A 381 27.75 16.02 23.49
CA ASP A 381 27.93 15.26 24.72
C ASP A 381 26.71 15.43 25.62
N TYR A 382 26.23 14.34 26.19
CA TYR A 382 25.09 14.32 27.09
C TYR A 382 25.53 13.87 28.48
N ASP A 383 25.20 14.67 29.48
CA ASP A 383 25.44 14.36 30.89
C ASP A 383 24.16 13.76 31.50
N GLU A 384 24.21 12.48 31.89
CA GLU A 384 23.06 11.77 32.44
C GLU A 384 22.69 12.23 33.86
N ILE A 385 23.66 12.71 34.65
CA ILE A 385 23.47 13.10 36.05
C ILE A 385 22.81 14.49 36.11
N GLY A 386 23.33 15.42 35.32
CA GLY A 386 22.84 16.80 35.26
C GLY A 386 21.68 17.03 34.30
N ASP A 387 21.32 16.05 33.47
CA ASP A 387 20.28 16.14 32.43
C ASP A 387 20.45 17.37 31.52
N TYR A 388 21.63 17.50 30.92
CA TYR A 388 21.92 18.57 29.96
C TYR A 388 22.81 18.09 28.81
N TYR A 389 22.70 18.78 27.67
CA TYR A 389 23.62 18.60 26.54
C TYR A 389 24.68 19.69 26.52
N ILE A 390 25.88 19.37 26.09
CA ILE A 390 26.98 20.32 25.91
C ILE A 390 27.11 20.63 24.41
N CYS A 391 26.94 21.90 24.05
CA CYS A 391 27.17 22.31 22.66
C CYS A 391 28.66 22.44 22.35
N LYS A 392 29.01 22.54 21.05
CA LYS A 392 30.41 22.74 20.63
C LYS A 392 31.10 23.98 21.23
N ASN A 393 30.32 24.97 21.67
CA ASN A 393 30.80 26.17 22.35
C ASN A 393 30.85 26.02 23.89
N ASN A 394 30.82 24.79 24.40
CA ASN A 394 30.85 24.41 25.82
C ASN A 394 29.73 25.02 26.69
N LYS A 395 28.65 25.55 26.08
CA LYS A 395 27.46 26.00 26.79
C LYS A 395 26.48 24.85 27.02
N LYS A 396 25.80 24.89 28.15
CA LYS A 396 24.83 23.87 28.57
C LYS A 396 23.47 24.14 27.93
N LEU A 397 22.84 23.07 27.45
CA LEU A 397 21.44 23.04 27.08
C LEU A 397 20.67 22.34 28.20
N MET A 398 20.01 23.13 29.03
CA MET A 398 19.27 22.66 30.18
C MET A 398 17.88 22.19 29.76
N PHE A 399 17.32 21.26 30.53
CA PHE A 399 15.92 20.90 30.44
C PHE A 399 15.05 22.16 30.53
N SER A 400 14.20 22.37 29.53
CA SER A 400 13.24 23.49 29.51
C SER A 400 11.83 23.02 29.84
N LYS A 401 11.32 22.05 29.09
CA LYS A 401 9.97 21.52 29.28
C LYS A 401 9.78 20.20 28.55
N THR A 402 8.74 19.49 28.98
CA THR A 402 8.27 18.30 28.28
C THR A 402 6.99 18.59 27.52
N ILE A 403 6.92 18.12 26.27
CA ILE A 403 5.75 18.27 25.41
C ILE A 403 5.26 16.90 24.95
N LYS A 404 3.93 16.76 24.86
CA LYS A 404 3.30 15.58 24.28
C LYS A 404 3.06 15.82 22.79
N ARG A 405 3.52 14.91 21.94
CA ARG A 405 3.27 14.94 20.49
C ARG A 405 2.43 13.74 20.11
N LYS A 406 1.37 13.98 19.34
CA LYS A 406 0.52 12.92 18.79
C LYS A 406 0.98 12.58 17.37
N SER A 407 1.26 11.31 17.12
CA SER A 407 1.58 10.77 15.80
C SER A 407 0.32 10.70 14.91
N LYS A 408 0.49 10.31 13.64
CA LYS A 408 -0.64 10.07 12.72
C LYS A 408 -1.48 8.86 13.13
N THR A 409 -0.86 7.85 13.74
CA THR A 409 -1.52 6.65 14.29
C THR A 409 -2.27 6.96 15.59
N GLY A 410 -2.01 8.11 16.20
CA GLY A 410 -2.64 8.57 17.43
C GLY A 410 -1.83 8.27 18.70
N TYR A 411 -0.69 7.60 18.57
CA TYR A 411 0.28 7.39 19.63
C TYR A 411 0.81 8.73 20.18
N ILE A 412 0.94 8.80 21.50
CA ILE A 412 1.40 10.00 22.21
C ILE A 412 2.83 9.75 22.68
N SER A 413 3.80 10.37 22.00
CA SER A 413 5.20 10.37 22.43
C SER A 413 5.47 11.57 23.34
N GLU A 414 6.19 11.34 24.42
CA GLU A 414 6.70 12.38 25.30
C GLU A 414 8.06 12.87 24.77
N LYS A 415 8.19 14.17 24.54
CA LYS A 415 9.43 14.77 24.03
C LYS A 415 9.94 15.85 24.95
N THR A 416 11.20 15.76 25.28
CA THR A 416 11.92 16.71 26.11
C THR A 416 12.54 17.79 25.22
N ILE A 417 12.34 19.06 25.60
CA ILE A 417 12.96 20.21 24.98
C ILE A 417 14.12 20.68 25.85
N TYR A 418 15.29 20.76 25.25
CA TYR A 418 16.49 21.36 25.84
C TYR A 418 16.78 22.69 25.18
N THR A 419 17.04 23.71 25.98
CA THR A 419 17.31 25.07 25.51
C THR A 419 18.67 25.52 26.02
N CYS A 420 19.48 26.06 25.11
CA CYS A 420 20.77 26.66 25.46
C CYS A 420 20.56 27.91 26.31
N GLU A 421 21.35 28.05 27.38
CA GLU A 421 21.30 29.21 28.29
C GLU A 421 21.48 30.54 27.57
N ASP A 422 22.49 30.63 26.70
CA ASP A 422 22.75 31.85 25.93
C ASP A 422 23.44 31.54 24.60
N CYS A 423 22.97 32.13 23.50
CA CYS A 423 23.57 32.02 22.17
C CYS A 423 23.95 33.38 21.56
N SER A 424 23.91 34.47 22.32
CA SER A 424 24.00 35.85 21.80
C SER A 424 25.36 36.15 21.13
N SER A 425 26.46 35.64 21.68
CA SER A 425 27.85 35.85 21.22
C SER A 425 28.53 34.62 20.61
N CYS A 426 27.77 33.64 20.12
CA CYS A 426 28.34 32.37 19.64
C CYS A 426 28.89 32.45 18.20
N SER A 427 30.20 32.20 18.02
CA SER A 427 30.86 32.16 16.70
C SER A 427 30.36 31.03 15.78
N TYR A 428 29.79 29.97 16.37
CA TYR A 428 29.26 28.81 15.65
C TYR A 428 27.77 28.90 15.34
N LYS A 429 27.10 30.03 15.63
CA LYS A 429 25.64 30.16 15.60
C LYS A 429 25.01 29.84 14.24
N SER A 430 25.60 30.33 13.15
CA SER A 430 25.14 30.10 11.77
C SER A 430 25.23 28.63 11.33
N LYS A 431 26.20 27.87 11.87
CA LYS A 431 26.38 26.44 11.61
C LYS A 431 25.56 25.56 12.55
N CYS A 432 25.32 26.01 13.79
CA CYS A 432 24.59 25.26 14.83
C CYS A 432 23.06 25.38 14.71
N ILE A 433 22.54 26.57 14.36
CA ILE A 433 21.11 26.85 14.23
C ILE A 433 20.76 26.95 12.74
N LYS A 434 20.26 25.86 12.17
CA LYS A 434 19.82 25.84 10.76
C LYS A 434 18.50 26.59 10.62
N GLY A 435 18.47 27.60 9.75
CA GLY A 435 17.33 28.47 9.52
C GLY A 435 16.24 27.84 8.67
N ASN A 436 15.48 26.90 9.22
CA ASN A 436 14.29 26.39 8.54
C ASN A 436 13.07 27.24 8.93
N ASN A 437 12.65 28.16 8.06
CA ASN A 437 11.35 28.88 8.11
C ASN A 437 10.98 29.56 9.44
N SER A 438 11.95 29.98 10.25
CA SER A 438 11.68 30.71 11.49
C SER A 438 11.54 32.20 11.21
N LYS A 439 10.51 32.82 11.80
CA LYS A 439 10.18 34.26 11.67
C LYS A 439 11.12 35.15 12.49
N THR A 440 11.77 34.59 13.51
CA THR A 440 12.69 35.32 14.40
C THR A 440 14.06 35.47 13.72
N PRO A 441 14.74 36.63 13.74
CA PRO A 441 16.09 36.80 13.20
C PRO A 441 17.12 35.83 13.82
N LEU A 442 18.21 35.53 13.11
CA LEU A 442 19.22 34.57 13.60
C LEU A 442 19.93 35.08 14.85
N GLU A 443 20.09 36.40 15.00
CA GLU A 443 20.73 37.05 16.14
C GLU A 443 19.99 36.75 17.45
N GLU A 444 18.66 36.66 17.42
CA GLU A 444 17.80 36.44 18.59
C GLU A 444 17.54 34.96 18.89
N ARG A 445 17.99 34.03 18.04
CA ARG A 445 17.70 32.60 18.21
C ARG A 445 18.63 31.96 19.24
N THR A 446 18.03 31.13 20.10
CA THR A 446 18.73 30.15 20.94
C THR A 446 18.60 28.75 20.37
N LYS A 447 19.62 27.91 20.61
CA LYS A 447 19.59 26.50 20.19
C LYS A 447 18.57 25.77 21.04
N ASN A 448 17.58 25.18 20.37
CA ASN A 448 16.59 24.30 20.97
C ASN A 448 16.75 22.89 20.37
N LEU A 449 16.73 21.87 21.21
CA LEU A 449 16.72 20.46 20.83
C LEU A 449 15.42 19.82 21.30
N GLU A 450 14.77 19.06 20.43
CA GLU A 450 13.60 18.26 20.77
C GLU A 450 14.01 16.79 20.63
N THR A 451 13.93 16.02 21.72
CA THR A 451 14.33 14.60 21.72
C THR A 451 13.42 13.77 22.63
N SER A 452 13.29 12.47 22.35
CA SER A 452 12.61 11.53 23.25
C SER A 452 13.66 10.64 23.90
N LYS A 453 13.72 10.67 25.24
CA LYS A 453 14.62 9.81 26.02
C LYS A 453 14.32 8.33 25.77
N LEU A 454 13.04 7.98 25.73
CA LEU A 454 12.58 6.61 25.48
C LEU A 454 12.99 6.14 24.08
N PHE A 455 12.73 6.95 23.05
CA PHE A 455 13.13 6.62 21.68
C PHE A 455 14.64 6.40 21.55
N ASN A 456 15.46 7.28 22.14
CA ASN A 456 16.92 7.14 22.07
C ASN A 456 17.41 5.87 22.77
N LYS A 457 16.82 5.51 23.93
CA LYS A 457 17.14 4.28 24.64
C LYS A 457 16.81 3.04 23.81
N LEU A 458 15.59 2.98 23.23
CA LEU A 458 15.15 1.87 22.39
C LEU A 458 16.01 1.76 21.12
N ARG A 459 16.27 2.90 20.48
CA ARG A 459 17.12 2.99 19.29
C ARG A 459 18.56 2.52 19.56
N LYS A 460 19.13 2.86 20.72
CA LYS A 460 20.47 2.42 21.10
C LYS A 460 20.52 0.89 21.26
N LYS A 461 19.57 0.31 21.99
CA LYS A 461 19.43 -1.16 22.11
C LYS A 461 19.29 -1.85 20.76
N ASP A 462 18.47 -1.31 19.86
CA ASP A 462 18.28 -1.86 18.52
C ASP A 462 19.58 -1.77 17.69
N LEU A 463 20.26 -0.62 17.73
CA LEU A 463 21.53 -0.43 17.02
C LEU A 463 22.61 -1.42 17.49
N GLU A 464 22.70 -1.70 18.79
CA GLU A 464 23.62 -2.71 19.34
C GLU A 464 23.34 -4.10 18.73
N ARG A 465 22.06 -4.47 18.54
CA ARG A 465 21.68 -5.71 17.85
C ARG A 465 21.99 -5.68 16.36
N VAL A 466 21.67 -4.57 15.67
CA VAL A 466 21.87 -4.43 14.22
C VAL A 466 23.35 -4.48 13.82
N VAL A 467 24.26 -4.01 14.68
CA VAL A 467 25.71 -4.01 14.44
C VAL A 467 26.38 -5.32 14.84
N SER A 468 25.72 -6.17 15.63
CA SER A 468 26.22 -7.52 15.94
C SER A 468 26.44 -8.37 14.67
N GLU A 469 27.20 -9.46 14.79
CA GLU A 469 27.45 -10.39 13.69
C GLU A 469 26.14 -10.97 13.13
N GLU A 470 25.25 -11.40 14.03
CA GLU A 470 23.90 -11.88 13.68
C GLU A 470 23.08 -10.77 13.00
N GLY A 471 23.06 -9.55 13.56
CA GLY A 471 22.35 -8.41 12.98
C GLY A 471 22.86 -8.04 11.59
N CYS A 472 24.17 -8.16 11.35
CA CYS A 472 24.75 -7.97 10.02
C CYS A 472 24.29 -9.03 9.03
N GLN A 473 24.24 -10.30 9.44
CA GLN A 473 23.74 -11.40 8.60
C GLN A 473 22.25 -11.21 8.29
N LEU A 474 21.41 -10.91 9.29
CA LEU A 474 19.98 -10.66 9.12
C LEU A 474 19.72 -9.46 8.22
N ARG A 475 20.50 -8.38 8.35
CA ARG A 475 20.38 -7.19 7.49
C ARG A 475 20.74 -7.48 6.04
N MET A 476 21.78 -8.30 5.80
CA MET A 476 22.12 -8.77 4.46
C MET A 476 20.98 -9.62 3.89
N ASN A 477 20.47 -10.58 4.67
CA ASN A 477 19.37 -11.45 4.27
C ASN A 477 18.09 -10.67 3.98
N ARG A 478 17.76 -9.65 4.76
CA ARG A 478 16.63 -8.75 4.44
C ARG A 478 16.77 -8.11 3.07
N SER A 479 17.99 -7.66 2.72
CA SER A 479 18.26 -7.09 1.39
C SER A 479 18.12 -8.12 0.28
N ILE A 480 18.55 -9.36 0.51
CA ILE A 480 18.47 -10.42 -0.51
C ILE A 480 17.03 -10.92 -0.65
N GLN A 481 16.38 -11.26 0.46
CA GLN A 481 15.10 -11.96 0.48
C GLN A 481 13.92 -11.00 0.30
N ALA A 482 13.80 -9.95 1.11
CA ALA A 482 12.64 -9.06 1.05
C ALA A 482 12.66 -8.18 -0.22
N GLU A 483 13.79 -7.53 -0.54
CA GLU A 483 13.90 -6.76 -1.79
C GLU A 483 13.87 -7.69 -3.01
N GLY A 484 14.48 -8.88 -2.90
CA GLY A 484 14.44 -9.93 -3.93
C GLY A 484 13.01 -10.34 -4.27
N SER A 485 12.14 -10.57 -3.27
CA SER A 485 10.73 -10.91 -3.51
C SER A 485 10.00 -9.87 -4.35
N PHE A 486 10.26 -8.59 -4.10
CA PHE A 486 9.69 -7.51 -4.90
C PHE A 486 10.35 -7.37 -6.26
N ALA A 487 11.65 -7.63 -6.36
CA ALA A 487 12.38 -7.64 -7.62
C ALA A 487 11.86 -8.75 -8.54
N GLU A 488 11.65 -9.95 -8.02
CA GLU A 488 11.09 -11.09 -8.74
C GLU A 488 9.65 -10.77 -9.20
N ILE A 489 8.74 -10.38 -8.29
CA ILE A 489 7.36 -10.04 -8.68
C ILE A 489 7.30 -8.90 -9.69
N LYS A 490 8.15 -7.88 -9.55
CA LYS A 490 8.20 -6.80 -10.51
C LYS A 490 8.94 -7.25 -11.77
N GLN A 491 10.25 -7.35 -11.75
CA GLN A 491 11.04 -7.52 -12.97
C GLN A 491 10.81 -8.86 -13.65
N ASP A 492 10.89 -9.96 -12.91
CA ASP A 492 10.84 -11.29 -13.52
C ASP A 492 9.41 -11.67 -13.87
N MET A 493 8.48 -11.51 -12.92
CA MET A 493 7.07 -11.80 -13.17
C MET A 493 6.36 -10.71 -13.99
N GLY A 494 6.99 -9.57 -14.25
CA GLY A 494 6.44 -8.48 -15.05
C GLY A 494 5.24 -7.76 -14.42
N PHE A 495 4.93 -7.98 -13.13
CA PHE A 495 3.75 -7.37 -12.49
C PHE A 495 4.03 -5.91 -12.12
N ARG A 496 3.45 -4.96 -12.88
CA ARG A 496 3.63 -3.51 -12.67
C ARG A 496 2.42 -2.82 -12.07
N ARG A 497 1.23 -3.39 -12.25
CA ARG A 497 -0.04 -2.73 -11.96
C ARG A 497 -1.12 -3.77 -11.69
N PHE A 498 -1.98 -3.49 -10.72
CA PHE A 498 -3.15 -4.31 -10.43
C PHE A 498 -4.15 -4.31 -11.59
N LEU A 499 -4.80 -5.46 -11.80
CA LEU A 499 -5.91 -5.58 -12.73
C LEU A 499 -7.27 -5.39 -12.03
N SER A 500 -7.31 -5.63 -10.72
CA SER A 500 -8.51 -5.54 -9.89
C SER A 500 -8.63 -4.17 -9.21
N LYS A 501 -9.86 -3.85 -8.77
CA LYS A 501 -10.19 -2.61 -8.07
C LYS A 501 -10.77 -2.90 -6.69
N GLY A 502 -10.59 -1.96 -5.77
CA GLY A 502 -11.02 -2.09 -4.38
C GLY A 502 -10.01 -2.88 -3.55
N LYS A 503 -9.89 -2.51 -2.28
CA LYS A 503 -8.85 -3.02 -1.37
C LYS A 503 -8.88 -4.54 -1.26
N GLN A 504 -10.06 -5.15 -1.12
CA GLN A 504 -10.21 -6.59 -0.94
C GLN A 504 -9.72 -7.39 -2.15
N ASN A 505 -10.10 -6.98 -3.37
CA ASN A 505 -9.68 -7.68 -4.58
C ASN A 505 -8.18 -7.47 -4.87
N VAL A 506 -7.65 -6.29 -4.58
CA VAL A 506 -6.22 -6.00 -4.70
C VAL A 506 -5.42 -6.87 -3.74
N TRP A 507 -5.91 -7.03 -2.51
CA TRP A 507 -5.30 -7.91 -1.53
C TRP A 507 -5.30 -9.37 -1.99
N ALA A 508 -6.43 -9.85 -2.49
CA ALA A 508 -6.55 -11.18 -3.08
C ALA A 508 -5.60 -11.40 -4.26
N GLU A 509 -5.47 -10.40 -5.15
CA GLU A 509 -4.54 -10.44 -6.28
C GLU A 509 -3.07 -10.46 -5.83
N SER A 510 -2.72 -9.71 -4.78
CA SER A 510 -1.40 -9.78 -4.13
C SER A 510 -1.11 -11.15 -3.53
N ILE A 511 -2.09 -11.79 -2.91
CA ILE A 511 -1.96 -13.15 -2.35
C ILE A 511 -1.72 -14.18 -3.46
N LEU A 512 -2.48 -14.14 -4.55
CA LEU A 512 -2.24 -15.02 -5.70
C LEU A 512 -0.83 -14.85 -6.28
N LEU A 513 -0.31 -13.62 -6.32
CA LEU A 513 1.08 -13.36 -6.75
C LEU A 513 2.10 -13.96 -5.78
N ALA A 514 1.90 -13.78 -4.47
CA ALA A 514 2.78 -14.35 -3.46
C ALA A 514 2.78 -15.87 -3.49
N MET A 515 1.61 -16.50 -3.62
CA MET A 515 1.50 -17.95 -3.74
C MET A 515 2.19 -18.48 -5.00
N ALA A 516 1.96 -17.84 -6.15
CA ALA A 516 2.62 -18.21 -7.41
C ALA A 516 4.14 -18.03 -7.33
N HIS A 517 4.62 -16.93 -6.74
CA HIS A 517 6.02 -16.70 -6.44
C HIS A 517 6.59 -17.84 -5.58
N ASN A 518 5.90 -18.19 -4.49
CA ASN A 518 6.35 -19.22 -3.56
C ASN A 518 6.45 -20.60 -4.22
N VAL A 519 5.49 -21.00 -5.06
CA VAL A 519 5.56 -22.29 -5.77
C VAL A 519 6.72 -22.30 -6.78
N ASN A 520 6.91 -21.22 -7.56
CA ASN A 520 8.07 -21.09 -8.43
C ASN A 520 9.38 -21.15 -7.64
N LYS A 521 9.42 -20.51 -6.47
CA LYS A 521 10.59 -20.50 -5.59
C LYS A 521 10.89 -21.89 -5.04
N LEU A 522 9.87 -22.62 -4.60
CA LEU A 522 9.98 -23.99 -4.12
C LEU A 522 10.49 -24.90 -5.24
N HIS A 523 9.91 -24.81 -6.44
CA HIS A 523 10.38 -25.55 -7.61
C HIS A 523 11.87 -25.30 -7.86
N ASN A 524 12.29 -24.03 -7.89
CA ASN A 524 13.68 -23.66 -8.11
C ASN A 524 14.61 -24.14 -6.99
N LYS A 525 14.17 -24.11 -5.73
CA LYS A 525 14.96 -24.63 -4.60
C LYS A 525 15.12 -26.15 -4.68
N ILE A 526 14.08 -26.89 -5.07
CA ILE A 526 14.15 -28.34 -5.31
C ILE A 526 15.13 -28.64 -6.44
N GLN A 527 15.00 -27.99 -7.60
CA GLN A 527 15.87 -28.23 -8.76
C GLN A 527 17.34 -27.83 -8.52
N SER A 528 17.60 -26.91 -7.59
CA SER A 528 18.96 -26.50 -7.21
C SER A 528 19.47 -27.12 -5.91
N GLU A 529 18.74 -28.08 -5.32
CA GLU A 529 19.10 -28.76 -4.08
C GLU A 529 19.35 -27.79 -2.90
N ARG A 530 18.57 -26.70 -2.84
CA ARG A 530 18.66 -25.65 -1.80
C ARG A 530 17.51 -25.68 -0.80
N THR A 531 16.68 -26.70 -0.80
CA THR A 531 15.61 -26.91 0.18
C THR A 531 16.17 -26.91 1.61
N GLY A 532 15.41 -26.40 2.58
CA GLY A 532 15.84 -26.25 3.98
C GLY A 532 16.89 -25.16 4.24
N ASN A 533 17.39 -24.46 3.22
CA ASN A 533 18.25 -23.29 3.44
C ASN A 533 17.40 -22.05 3.75
N HIS A 534 17.59 -21.49 4.94
CA HIS A 534 16.81 -20.35 5.43
C HIS A 534 17.53 -19.00 5.30
N LEU A 535 18.84 -18.99 5.51
CA LEU A 535 19.66 -17.78 5.49
C LEU A 535 20.87 -17.95 4.57
N PHE A 536 21.22 -16.88 3.88
CA PHE A 536 22.49 -16.74 3.18
C PHE A 536 23.59 -16.41 4.18
N SER A 537 24.71 -17.12 4.08
CA SER A 537 25.91 -16.87 4.88
C SER A 537 26.59 -15.58 4.46
N LEU A 538 27.06 -14.80 5.44
CA LEU A 538 27.96 -13.68 5.15
C LEU A 538 29.20 -14.24 4.44
N LYS A 539 29.59 -13.63 3.31
CA LYS A 539 30.91 -13.90 2.75
C LYS A 539 31.93 -13.49 3.80
N LYS A 540 32.56 -14.45 4.47
CA LYS A 540 33.76 -14.18 5.26
C LYS A 540 34.76 -13.59 4.27
N GLY A 541 35.16 -12.34 4.49
CA GLY A 541 36.16 -11.69 3.63
C GLY A 541 37.39 -12.59 3.55
N ALA A 542 37.84 -12.87 2.32
CA ALA A 542 39.16 -13.42 2.08
C ALA A 542 40.23 -12.38 2.43
#